data_AF-A0A178YKM5-F1
#
_entry.id   AF-A0A178YKM5-F1
#
_cell.length_a   1.000
_cell.length_b   1.000
_cell.length_c   1.000
_cell.angle_alpha   90.00
_cell.angle_beta   90.00
_cell.angle_gamma   90.00
#
_symmetry.space_group_name_H-M   'P 1'
#
loop_
_entity.id
_entity.type
_entity.pdbx_description
1 polymer ?
#
loop_
_entity_poly.entity_id
_entity_poly.type
_entity_poly.pdbx_seq_one_letter_code
_entity_poly.pdbx_strand_id
1 'polypeptide(L)'
;MENKIRDLAFADEFIYAKLIENVVDHDVADAIVVNLSPRPLVTGDEHPAIVPAWKSTWLRGGRIKSAERVALLKVKRATNLGGAMFRGWDWLGNRIRSFPRDTPLFISKQDEVGSVTTDPRVFTNERTAHEAPQSFTLKLNLWWSPGDTDCFIHHEHPFLETHTQIHGSGRMQKFKQRDPSTLYEDVVMPVGYSHDPFCRVTGKNEWTYPWHRYYADTDSVWLAVELHP
;
A
#
# COMPACT_ATOMS: atom_id res chain seq x y z
N MET A 1 11.85 17.35 -18.17
CA MET A 1 10.64 17.11 -17.35
C MET A 1 10.96 17.54 -15.94
N GLU A 2 10.02 18.16 -15.25
CA GLU A 2 10.21 18.64 -13.87
C GLU A 2 9.41 17.76 -12.91
N ASN A 3 10.01 17.47 -11.76
CA ASN A 3 9.38 16.70 -10.69
C ASN A 3 8.17 17.47 -10.13
N LYS A 4 6.97 16.90 -10.25
CA LYS A 4 5.77 17.47 -9.63
C LYS A 4 5.58 16.88 -8.24
N ILE A 5 5.68 17.69 -7.20
CA ILE A 5 5.66 17.22 -5.81
C ILE A 5 4.49 17.85 -5.06
N ARG A 6 3.74 17.03 -4.32
CA ARG A 6 2.75 17.51 -3.35
C ARG A 6 2.70 16.64 -2.11
N ASP A 7 2.17 17.18 -1.02
CA ASP A 7 1.78 16.37 0.14
C ASP A 7 0.62 15.45 -0.21
N LEU A 8 0.64 14.25 0.38
CA LEU A 8 -0.51 13.35 0.39
C LEU A 8 -1.49 13.78 1.47
N ALA A 9 -2.79 13.47 1.31
CA ALA A 9 -3.87 13.92 2.19
C ALA A 9 -3.73 13.47 3.66
N PHE A 10 -2.89 12.48 3.92
CA PHE A 10 -2.57 11.94 5.24
C PHE A 10 -1.17 12.32 5.75
N ALA A 11 -0.49 13.27 5.10
CA ALA A 11 0.76 13.84 5.60
C ALA A 11 0.47 14.74 6.83
N ASP A 12 1.26 14.56 7.89
CA ASP A 12 1.17 15.35 9.12
C ASP A 12 2.52 15.41 9.84
N GLU A 13 2.53 15.83 11.11
CA GLU A 13 3.75 15.87 11.93
C GLU A 13 4.32 14.48 12.27
N PHE A 14 3.50 13.42 12.22
CA PHE A 14 3.89 12.03 12.49
C PHE A 14 4.35 11.33 11.21
N ILE A 15 3.74 11.65 10.07
CA ILE A 15 3.91 10.96 8.79
C ILE A 15 4.46 11.93 7.75
N TYR A 16 5.67 11.66 7.28
CA TYR A 16 6.13 12.19 6.01
C TYR A 16 5.47 11.41 4.87
N ALA A 17 4.71 12.10 4.02
CA ALA A 17 4.06 11.50 2.87
C ALA A 17 4.02 12.49 1.70
N LYS A 18 4.78 12.19 0.63
CA LYS A 18 4.82 13.00 -0.60
C LYS A 18 4.44 12.15 -1.80
N LEU A 19 3.64 12.71 -2.70
CA LEU A 19 3.45 12.21 -4.06
C LEU A 19 4.44 12.92 -4.99
N ILE A 20 5.13 12.17 -5.85
CA ILE A 20 5.99 12.73 -6.88
C ILE A 20 5.63 12.11 -8.24
N GLU A 21 5.44 12.95 -9.24
CA GLU A 21 5.17 12.55 -10.62
C GLU A 21 6.25 13.09 -11.57
N ASN A 22 6.46 12.38 -12.69
CA ASN A 22 7.51 12.65 -13.68
C ASN A 22 8.90 12.68 -13.05
N VAL A 23 9.19 11.69 -12.21
CA VAL A 23 10.39 11.66 -11.37
C VAL A 23 11.63 11.53 -12.24
N VAL A 24 12.56 12.46 -12.09
CA VAL A 24 13.91 12.45 -12.68
C VAL A 24 14.89 12.97 -11.63
N ASP A 25 15.98 12.23 -11.42
CA ASP A 25 17.11 12.60 -10.54
C ASP A 25 16.67 13.19 -9.19
N HIS A 26 15.73 12.52 -8.51
CA HIS A 26 15.19 13.00 -7.23
C HIS A 26 15.92 12.36 -6.05
N ASP A 27 16.58 13.20 -5.25
CA ASP A 27 17.30 12.76 -4.04
C ASP A 27 16.32 12.46 -2.89
N VAL A 28 16.53 11.32 -2.24
CA VAL A 28 15.72 10.81 -1.12
C VAL A 28 16.60 10.62 0.10
N ALA A 29 16.41 11.50 1.10
CA ALA A 29 17.20 11.48 2.33
C ALA A 29 16.96 10.21 3.18
N ASP A 30 15.70 9.90 3.51
CA ASP A 30 15.32 8.69 4.26
C ASP A 30 13.80 8.46 4.12
N ALA A 31 13.40 7.60 3.18
CA ALA A 31 11.99 7.25 2.99
C ALA A 31 11.81 5.90 2.29
N ILE A 32 10.64 5.30 2.51
CA ILE A 32 10.14 4.20 1.71
C ILE A 32 9.59 4.78 0.42
N VAL A 33 10.12 4.33 -0.70
CA VAL A 33 9.71 4.69 -2.04
C VAL A 33 8.79 3.61 -2.56
N VAL A 34 7.53 3.94 -2.81
CA VAL A 34 6.54 3.03 -3.38
C VAL A 34 6.33 3.40 -4.84
N ASN A 35 6.57 2.45 -5.75
CA ASN A 35 6.30 2.61 -7.18
C ASN A 35 4.79 2.49 -7.43
N LEU A 36 4.18 3.55 -7.95
CA LEU A 36 2.74 3.65 -8.17
C LEU A 36 2.36 3.48 -9.64
N SER A 37 3.20 2.79 -10.41
CA SER A 37 3.09 2.70 -11.86
C SER A 37 3.22 1.25 -12.34
N PRO A 38 2.65 0.91 -13.52
CA PRO A 38 2.81 -0.41 -14.16
C PRO A 38 4.20 -0.59 -14.77
N ARG A 39 5.10 0.40 -14.63
CA ARG A 39 6.45 0.39 -15.16
C ARG A 39 7.45 0.33 -14.01
N PRO A 40 8.65 -0.27 -14.23
CA PRO A 40 9.69 -0.25 -13.23
C PRO A 40 10.14 1.18 -12.89
N LEU A 41 10.47 1.38 -11.62
CA LEU A 41 11.21 2.53 -11.12
C LEU A 41 12.71 2.21 -11.13
N VAL A 42 13.55 3.19 -11.45
CA VAL A 42 15.01 3.08 -11.44
C VAL A 42 15.58 3.91 -10.30
N THR A 43 16.42 3.30 -9.47
CA THR A 43 17.17 3.97 -8.38
C THR A 43 18.66 3.99 -8.68
N GLY A 44 19.39 4.91 -8.05
CA GLY A 44 20.85 4.99 -8.13
C GLY A 44 21.38 5.61 -9.43
N ASP A 45 22.67 5.90 -9.45
CA ASP A 45 23.40 6.40 -10.62
C ASP A 45 24.42 5.36 -11.12
N GLU A 46 25.50 5.14 -10.36
CA GLU A 46 26.60 4.22 -10.76
C GLU A 46 26.17 2.75 -10.83
N HIS A 47 25.34 2.32 -9.89
CA HIS A 47 24.81 0.97 -9.80
C HIS A 47 23.28 1.01 -9.79
N PRO A 48 22.64 1.19 -10.96
CA PRO A 48 21.20 1.37 -11.01
C PRO A 48 20.49 0.08 -10.61
N ALA A 49 19.48 0.20 -9.75
CA ALA A 49 18.62 -0.91 -9.33
C ALA A 49 17.18 -0.69 -9.77
N ILE A 50 16.50 -1.79 -10.09
CA ILE A 50 15.12 -1.82 -10.56
C ILE A 50 14.19 -2.15 -9.39
N VAL A 51 13.22 -1.26 -9.16
CA VAL A 51 12.05 -1.57 -8.32
C VAL A 51 10.90 -1.91 -9.26
N PRO A 52 10.37 -3.15 -9.22
CA PRO A 52 9.28 -3.55 -10.10
C PRO A 52 8.02 -2.68 -9.94
N ALA A 53 7.10 -2.81 -10.89
CA ALA A 53 5.77 -2.21 -10.80
C ALA A 53 5.11 -2.56 -9.46
N TRP A 54 4.47 -1.58 -8.82
CA TRP A 54 3.70 -1.75 -7.57
C TRP A 54 4.51 -2.24 -6.35
N LYS A 55 5.84 -2.25 -6.45
CA LYS A 55 6.75 -2.61 -5.36
C LYS A 55 7.39 -1.38 -4.74
N SER A 56 8.03 -1.60 -3.61
CA SER A 56 8.73 -0.56 -2.88
C SER A 56 10.18 -0.93 -2.59
N THR A 57 10.93 0.10 -2.21
CA THR A 57 12.26 -0.02 -1.60
C THR A 57 12.40 1.05 -0.53
N TRP A 58 13.43 0.95 0.30
CA TRP A 58 13.77 1.98 1.28
C TRP A 58 15.09 2.64 0.88
N LEU A 59 15.04 3.92 0.50
CA LEU A 59 16.22 4.71 0.23
C LEU A 59 16.65 5.51 1.47
N ARG A 60 17.95 5.48 1.76
CA ARG A 60 18.60 6.29 2.80
C ARG A 60 19.82 6.99 2.18
N GLY A 61 19.69 8.27 1.87
CA GLY A 61 20.67 9.04 1.10
C GLY A 61 20.78 8.56 -0.34
N GLY A 62 19.69 8.03 -0.91
CA GLY A 62 19.65 7.48 -2.26
C GLY A 62 19.00 8.43 -3.27
N ARG A 63 18.95 8.02 -4.53
CA ARG A 63 18.32 8.77 -5.62
C ARG A 63 17.33 7.90 -6.38
N ILE A 64 16.19 8.47 -6.75
CA ILE A 64 15.31 7.94 -7.78
C ILE A 64 15.78 8.53 -9.11
N LYS A 65 16.36 7.69 -9.96
CA LYS A 65 16.86 8.10 -11.27
C LYS A 65 15.71 8.48 -12.18
N SER A 66 14.72 7.59 -12.27
CA SER A 66 13.51 7.82 -13.03
C SER A 66 12.33 6.99 -12.54
N ALA A 67 11.14 7.57 -12.60
CA ALA A 67 9.87 6.89 -12.37
C ALA A 67 8.71 7.73 -12.92
N GLU A 68 7.60 7.08 -13.26
CA GLU A 68 6.39 7.79 -13.68
C GLU A 68 5.69 8.45 -12.48
N ARG A 69 5.38 7.67 -11.44
CA ARG A 69 4.74 8.16 -10.20
C ARG A 69 5.22 7.36 -9.00
N VAL A 70 5.53 8.05 -7.90
CA VAL A 70 5.94 7.43 -6.63
C VAL A 70 5.27 8.09 -5.44
N ALA A 71 5.09 7.32 -4.36
CA ALA A 71 4.88 7.89 -3.04
C ALA A 71 6.13 7.69 -2.18
N LEU A 72 6.55 8.76 -1.48
CA LEU A 72 7.58 8.72 -0.46
C LEU A 72 6.92 8.74 0.91
N LEU A 73 7.16 7.71 1.73
CA LEU A 73 6.53 7.58 3.04
C LEU A 73 7.54 7.27 4.14
N LYS A 74 7.31 7.84 5.33
CA LYS A 74 8.08 7.55 6.54
C LYS A 74 7.29 7.96 7.78
N VAL A 75 7.20 7.09 8.78
CA VAL A 75 6.82 7.51 10.14
C VAL A 75 8.00 8.28 10.75
N LYS A 76 7.83 9.59 10.94
CA LYS A 76 8.81 10.50 11.55
C LYS A 76 8.79 10.47 13.07
N ARG A 77 7.60 10.32 13.67
CA ARG A 77 7.41 10.30 15.12
C ARG A 77 6.68 9.04 15.51
N ALA A 78 7.38 8.12 16.18
CA ALA A 78 6.79 6.84 16.59
C ALA A 78 6.00 6.93 17.93
N THR A 79 6.44 7.82 18.82
CA THR A 79 5.83 7.99 20.14
C THR A 79 4.42 8.56 20.04
N ASN A 80 3.44 7.89 20.65
CA ASN A 80 2.01 8.23 20.64
C ASN A 80 1.32 8.06 19.27
N LEU A 81 1.79 7.13 18.42
CA LEU A 81 1.14 6.84 17.13
C LEU A 81 -0.35 6.57 17.27
N GLY A 82 -0.73 5.80 18.30
CA GLY A 82 -2.10 5.39 18.55
C GLY A 82 -3.08 6.52 18.86
N GLY A 83 -2.61 7.75 19.05
CA GLY A 83 -3.46 8.95 19.04
C GLY A 83 -3.97 9.34 17.64
N ALA A 84 -3.95 8.44 16.64
CA ALA A 84 -4.26 8.72 15.24
C ALA A 84 -5.68 9.28 15.04
N MET A 85 -6.64 8.86 15.87
CA MET A 85 -8.01 9.39 15.82
C MET A 85 -8.08 10.90 16.10
N PHE A 86 -7.17 11.43 16.92
CA PHE A 86 -7.07 12.87 17.18
C PHE A 86 -6.42 13.64 16.01
N ARG A 87 -5.87 12.93 15.02
CA ARG A 87 -5.28 13.48 13.79
C ARG A 87 -6.16 13.27 12.56
N GLY A 88 -7.45 12.97 12.78
CA GLY A 88 -8.44 12.83 11.71
C GLY A 88 -8.45 11.46 11.02
N TRP A 89 -7.80 10.46 11.62
CA TRP A 89 -7.99 9.08 11.21
C TRP A 89 -9.30 8.56 11.78
N ASP A 90 -10.00 7.72 11.02
CA ASP A 90 -11.28 7.17 11.42
C ASP A 90 -11.10 5.72 11.86
N TRP A 91 -11.80 5.33 12.91
CA TRP A 91 -11.85 3.94 13.32
C TRP A 91 -12.77 3.16 12.38
N LEU A 92 -12.30 2.04 11.83
CA LEU A 92 -13.04 1.32 10.79
C LEU A 92 -14.42 0.85 11.27
N GLY A 93 -14.58 0.58 12.56
CA GLY A 93 -15.86 0.26 13.17
C GLY A 93 -16.94 1.33 12.92
N ASN A 94 -16.59 2.59 12.73
CA ASN A 94 -17.57 3.63 12.41
C ASN A 94 -18.15 3.50 11.00
N ARG A 95 -17.44 2.81 10.09
CA ARG A 95 -17.81 2.68 8.67
C ARG A 95 -18.56 1.39 8.36
N ILE A 96 -18.27 0.31 9.11
CA ILE A 96 -18.81 -1.02 8.84
C ILE A 96 -19.52 -1.54 10.08
N ARG A 97 -20.85 -1.66 10.01
CA ARG A 97 -21.69 -2.08 11.15
C ARG A 97 -21.33 -3.48 11.68
N SER A 98 -20.90 -4.39 10.80
CA SER A 98 -20.52 -5.77 11.14
C SER A 98 -19.06 -5.92 11.58
N PHE A 99 -18.30 -4.83 11.65
CA PHE A 99 -16.90 -4.86 12.06
C PHE A 99 -16.77 -5.13 13.57
N PRO A 100 -15.81 -5.97 14.01
CA PRO A 100 -15.61 -6.25 15.43
C PRO A 100 -15.30 -4.96 16.20
N ARG A 101 -16.05 -4.73 17.27
CA ARG A 101 -16.04 -3.46 18.01
C ARG A 101 -14.82 -3.31 18.92
N ASP A 102 -14.11 -4.41 19.13
CA ASP A 102 -12.89 -4.54 19.92
C ASP A 102 -11.62 -4.47 19.08
N THR A 103 -11.71 -4.43 17.74
CA THR A 103 -10.54 -4.33 16.85
C THR A 103 -10.09 -2.88 16.67
N PRO A 104 -8.90 -2.47 17.15
CA PRO A 104 -8.38 -1.10 17.02
C PRO A 104 -7.74 -0.83 15.65
N LEU A 105 -8.54 -0.87 14.58
CA LEU A 105 -8.10 -0.60 13.21
C LEU A 105 -8.53 0.79 12.73
N PHE A 106 -7.57 1.62 12.38
CA PHE A 106 -7.81 3.00 11.97
C PHE A 106 -7.33 3.24 10.54
N ILE A 107 -8.08 4.04 9.79
CA ILE A 107 -7.78 4.43 8.41
C ILE A 107 -7.61 5.94 8.32
N SER A 108 -6.59 6.39 7.59
CA SER A 108 -6.37 7.80 7.31
C SER A 108 -7.43 8.38 6.36
N LYS A 109 -7.32 9.68 6.05
CA LYS A 109 -7.96 10.22 4.84
C LYS A 109 -7.44 9.47 3.61
N GLN A 110 -8.33 9.25 2.64
CA GLN A 110 -7.96 8.71 1.33
C GLN A 110 -7.59 9.86 0.39
N ASP A 111 -6.58 9.63 -0.45
CA ASP A 111 -6.09 10.56 -1.46
C ASP A 111 -6.25 9.96 -2.84
N GLU A 112 -6.90 10.67 -3.76
CA GLU A 112 -6.94 10.31 -5.18
C GLU A 112 -5.72 10.88 -5.89
N VAL A 113 -4.83 9.99 -6.36
CA VAL A 113 -3.52 10.36 -6.90
C VAL A 113 -3.47 10.29 -8.43
N GLY A 114 -4.64 10.41 -9.07
CA GLY A 114 -4.83 10.40 -10.51
C GLY A 114 -5.20 9.03 -11.07
N SER A 115 -5.17 8.90 -12.40
CA SER A 115 -5.51 7.65 -13.08
C SER A 115 -4.26 6.86 -13.46
N VAL A 116 -4.44 5.56 -13.72
CA VAL A 116 -3.42 4.66 -14.28
C VAL A 116 -4.07 3.69 -15.26
N THR A 117 -3.35 3.34 -16.33
CA THR A 117 -3.79 2.30 -17.27
C THR A 117 -2.89 1.09 -17.11
N THR A 118 -3.46 -0.04 -16.72
CA THR A 118 -2.74 -1.31 -16.56
C THR A 118 -3.63 -2.48 -16.94
N ASP A 119 -3.02 -3.61 -17.25
CA ASP A 119 -3.72 -4.86 -17.44
C ASP A 119 -3.92 -5.53 -16.08
N PRO A 120 -5.17 -5.77 -15.62
CA PRO A 120 -5.40 -6.38 -14.31
C PRO A 120 -4.71 -7.73 -14.13
N ARG A 121 -4.58 -8.52 -15.20
CA ARG A 121 -3.90 -9.83 -15.13
C ARG A 121 -2.38 -9.71 -15.07
N VAL A 122 -1.82 -8.60 -15.54
CA VAL A 122 -0.39 -8.29 -15.30
C VAL A 122 -0.21 -7.80 -13.87
N PHE A 123 -1.10 -6.94 -13.37
CA PHE A 123 -1.09 -6.50 -11.98
C PHE A 123 -1.12 -7.69 -11.02
N THR A 124 -2.04 -8.64 -11.21
CA THR A 124 -2.22 -9.84 -10.36
C THR A 124 -1.23 -10.98 -10.64
N ASN A 125 -0.20 -10.75 -11.45
CA ASN A 125 0.79 -11.76 -11.85
C ASN A 125 0.18 -13.02 -12.50
N GLU A 126 -1.00 -12.92 -13.13
CA GLU A 126 -1.64 -14.00 -13.90
C GLU A 126 -1.05 -14.12 -15.31
N ARG A 127 -0.43 -13.04 -15.82
CA ARG A 127 0.36 -13.05 -17.05
C ARG A 127 1.46 -12.00 -17.03
N THR A 128 2.39 -12.10 -17.97
CA THR A 128 3.54 -11.18 -18.08
C THR A 128 3.31 -10.06 -19.08
N ALA A 129 2.57 -10.31 -20.16
CA ALA A 129 2.32 -9.34 -21.22
C ALA A 129 0.97 -8.62 -21.02
N HIS A 130 0.95 -7.33 -21.34
CA HIS A 130 -0.29 -6.54 -21.40
C HIS A 130 -1.05 -6.88 -22.68
N GLU A 131 -2.25 -7.42 -22.55
CA GLU A 131 -3.12 -7.77 -23.68
C GLU A 131 -4.49 -7.08 -23.58
N ALA A 132 -4.98 -6.78 -22.37
CA ALA A 132 -6.24 -6.09 -22.15
C ALA A 132 -6.13 -5.00 -21.06
N PRO A 133 -5.42 -3.89 -21.32
CA PRO A 133 -5.32 -2.78 -20.39
C PRO A 133 -6.67 -2.12 -20.09
N GLN A 134 -6.84 -1.69 -18.85
CA GLN A 134 -8.00 -0.98 -18.33
C GLN A 134 -7.52 0.26 -17.57
N SER A 135 -8.34 1.30 -17.54
CA SER A 135 -8.05 2.51 -16.78
C SER A 135 -8.66 2.42 -15.40
N PHE A 136 -7.90 2.85 -14.40
CA PHE A 136 -8.26 2.86 -12.99
C PHE A 136 -8.03 4.23 -12.39
N THR A 137 -8.86 4.61 -11.44
CA THR A 137 -8.57 5.69 -10.50
C THR A 137 -7.69 5.13 -9.39
N LEU A 138 -6.51 5.73 -9.20
CA LEU A 138 -5.56 5.30 -8.19
C LEU A 138 -5.81 6.07 -6.89
N LYS A 139 -6.02 5.33 -5.79
CA LYS A 139 -6.26 5.90 -4.47
C LYS A 139 -5.29 5.33 -3.44
N LEU A 140 -4.91 6.17 -2.49
CA LEU A 140 -3.99 5.84 -1.42
C LEU A 140 -4.60 6.18 -0.06
N ASN A 141 -4.41 5.30 0.92
CA ASN A 141 -4.64 5.58 2.32
C ASN A 141 -3.67 4.79 3.19
N LEU A 142 -3.42 5.30 4.39
CA LEU A 142 -2.71 4.58 5.41
C LEU A 142 -3.69 3.90 6.37
N TRP A 143 -3.20 2.83 6.96
CA TRP A 143 -3.84 2.11 8.04
C TRP A 143 -2.91 2.06 9.25
N TRP A 144 -3.50 2.05 10.44
CA TRP A 144 -2.79 1.93 11.69
C TRP A 144 -3.52 0.95 12.59
N SER A 145 -2.73 0.13 13.27
CA SER A 145 -3.19 -0.79 14.29
C SER A 145 -2.07 -1.00 15.32
N PRO A 146 -2.37 -1.12 16.63
CA PRO A 146 -1.39 -1.50 17.63
C PRO A 146 -0.93 -2.94 17.41
N GLY A 147 0.21 -3.29 18.03
CA GLY A 147 0.73 -4.66 18.02
C GLY A 147 -0.28 -5.70 18.52
N ASP A 148 -0.06 -6.95 18.11
CA ASP A 148 -0.89 -8.12 18.39
C ASP A 148 -2.36 -7.99 17.94
N THR A 149 -2.62 -7.22 16.87
CA THR A 149 -3.99 -6.96 16.40
C THR A 149 -4.37 -7.76 15.16
N ASP A 150 -5.45 -8.53 15.27
CA ASP A 150 -6.19 -9.12 14.16
C ASP A 150 -7.05 -8.05 13.46
N CYS A 151 -6.64 -7.65 12.25
CA CYS A 151 -7.34 -6.61 11.48
C CYS A 151 -8.49 -7.17 10.62
N PHE A 152 -9.16 -8.22 11.11
CA PHE A 152 -10.41 -8.79 10.60
C PHE A 152 -10.31 -9.54 9.28
N ILE A 153 -10.75 -10.81 9.28
CA ILE A 153 -10.79 -11.66 8.08
C ILE A 153 -11.97 -11.27 7.18
N HIS A 154 -11.65 -10.90 5.94
CA HIS A 154 -12.59 -10.46 4.90
C HIS A 154 -12.14 -10.94 3.50
N HIS A 155 -12.99 -10.76 2.49
CA HIS A 155 -12.70 -11.16 1.11
C HIS A 155 -13.44 -10.31 0.04
N GLU A 156 -14.19 -9.28 0.45
CA GLU A 156 -14.96 -8.46 -0.49
C GLU A 156 -14.19 -7.17 -0.76
N HIS A 157 -13.88 -6.90 -2.02
CA HIS A 157 -13.23 -5.67 -2.48
C HIS A 157 -13.74 -5.28 -3.87
N PRO A 158 -14.16 -4.01 -4.08
CA PRO A 158 -14.57 -3.53 -5.40
C PRO A 158 -13.40 -3.01 -6.26
N PHE A 159 -12.15 -3.14 -5.79
CA PHE A 159 -10.94 -2.62 -6.42
C PHE A 159 -9.80 -3.64 -6.35
N LEU A 160 -8.73 -3.42 -7.11
CA LEU A 160 -7.46 -4.15 -6.94
C LEU A 160 -6.63 -3.47 -5.85
N GLU A 161 -5.87 -4.24 -5.06
CA GLU A 161 -5.04 -3.67 -4.01
C GLU A 161 -3.70 -4.39 -3.81
N THR A 162 -2.71 -3.60 -3.37
CA THR A 162 -1.53 -4.09 -2.66
C THR A 162 -1.29 -3.24 -1.43
N HIS A 163 -0.58 -3.81 -0.46
CA HIS A 163 -0.12 -3.09 0.72
C HIS A 163 1.40 -3.00 0.77
N THR A 164 1.89 -1.90 1.36
CA THR A 164 3.30 -1.71 1.68
C THR A 164 3.48 -1.37 3.15
N GLN A 165 4.37 -2.08 3.85
CA GLN A 165 4.67 -1.79 5.25
C GLN A 165 5.46 -0.48 5.38
N ILE A 166 4.96 0.49 6.14
CA ILE A 166 5.61 1.80 6.35
C ILE A 166 6.34 1.87 7.69
N HIS A 167 5.80 1.23 8.74
CA HIS A 167 6.38 1.20 10.07
C HIS A 167 5.93 -0.05 10.82
N GLY A 168 6.76 -0.53 11.74
CA GLY A 168 6.49 -1.77 12.46
C GLY A 168 6.64 -3.01 11.57
N SER A 169 6.01 -4.09 11.99
CA SER A 169 6.00 -5.39 11.32
C SER A 169 4.61 -5.98 11.45
N GLY A 170 4.14 -6.58 10.36
CA GLY A 170 2.91 -7.35 10.36
C GLY A 170 2.93 -8.39 9.27
N ARG A 171 1.75 -8.88 8.92
CA ARG A 171 1.59 -9.96 7.94
C ARG A 171 0.31 -9.81 7.15
N MET A 172 0.39 -10.16 5.86
CA MET A 172 -0.79 -10.40 5.03
C MET A 172 -1.07 -11.90 4.98
N GLN A 173 -2.19 -12.30 5.56
CA GLN A 173 -2.54 -13.71 5.78
C GLN A 173 -3.68 -14.14 4.87
N LYS A 174 -3.65 -15.38 4.37
CA LYS A 174 -4.73 -15.99 3.58
C LYS A 174 -5.30 -17.24 4.25
N PHE A 175 -6.61 -17.39 4.17
CA PHE A 175 -7.40 -18.41 4.85
C PHE A 175 -8.33 -19.12 3.87
N LYS A 176 -8.63 -20.40 4.13
CA LYS A 176 -9.59 -21.14 3.29
C LYS A 176 -11.02 -20.70 3.55
N GLN A 177 -11.31 -20.24 4.77
CA GLN A 177 -12.61 -19.78 5.23
C GLN A 177 -12.43 -18.53 6.11
N ARG A 178 -13.53 -17.91 6.53
CA ARG A 178 -13.52 -16.83 7.53
C ARG A 178 -13.26 -17.37 8.94
N ASP A 179 -12.15 -18.09 9.11
CA ASP A 179 -11.75 -18.78 10.32
C ASP A 179 -10.22 -18.75 10.45
N PRO A 180 -9.66 -18.18 11.53
CA PRO A 180 -8.22 -18.13 11.79
C PRO A 180 -7.53 -19.50 11.76
N SER A 181 -8.23 -20.59 12.11
CA SER A 181 -7.68 -21.95 12.09
C SER A 181 -7.39 -22.48 10.68
N THR A 182 -7.93 -21.80 9.66
CA THR A 182 -7.80 -22.20 8.25
C THR A 182 -6.72 -21.43 7.49
N LEU A 183 -5.81 -20.76 8.21
CA LEU A 183 -4.63 -20.11 7.66
C LEU A 183 -3.85 -21.10 6.79
N TYR A 184 -3.54 -20.71 5.56
CA TYR A 184 -2.74 -21.53 4.64
C TYR A 184 -1.54 -20.80 4.05
N GLU A 185 -1.47 -19.48 4.19
CA GLU A 185 -0.33 -18.69 3.73
C GLU A 185 -0.17 -17.43 4.57
N ASP A 186 1.07 -17.12 4.92
CA ASP A 186 1.44 -16.01 5.79
C ASP A 186 2.58 -15.22 5.14
N VAL A 187 2.29 -14.02 4.65
CA VAL A 187 3.26 -13.14 3.99
C VAL A 187 3.77 -12.12 5.00
N VAL A 188 5.00 -12.29 5.47
CA VAL A 188 5.63 -11.36 6.40
C VAL A 188 5.87 -10.01 5.71
N MET A 189 5.46 -8.93 6.39
CA MET A 189 5.53 -7.55 5.91
C MET A 189 6.54 -6.76 6.76
N PRO A 190 7.86 -6.89 6.52
CA PRO A 190 8.84 -6.00 7.14
C PRO A 190 8.77 -4.60 6.52
N VAL A 191 9.25 -3.59 7.25
CA VAL A 191 9.28 -2.19 6.77
C VAL A 191 9.88 -2.08 5.36
N GLY A 192 9.14 -1.45 4.45
CA GLY A 192 9.54 -1.23 3.06
C GLY A 192 9.23 -2.37 2.10
N TYR A 193 8.54 -3.43 2.54
CA TYR A 193 8.09 -4.52 1.68
C TYR A 193 6.66 -4.29 1.18
N SER A 194 6.42 -4.55 -0.12
CA SER A 194 5.10 -4.62 -0.74
C SER A 194 4.76 -6.06 -1.13
N HIS A 195 3.62 -6.58 -0.67
CA HIS A 195 3.19 -7.92 -1.08
C HIS A 195 2.68 -7.95 -2.52
N ASP A 196 2.60 -9.15 -3.11
CA ASP A 196 1.91 -9.36 -4.39
C ASP A 196 0.40 -9.35 -4.22
N PRO A 197 -0.38 -8.93 -5.23
CA PRO A 197 -1.84 -8.97 -5.14
C PRO A 197 -2.36 -10.37 -4.80
N PHE A 198 -3.36 -10.43 -3.93
CA PHE A 198 -3.96 -11.70 -3.51
C PHE A 198 -5.12 -12.15 -4.42
N CYS A 199 -5.72 -11.22 -5.15
CA CYS A 199 -6.89 -11.49 -5.97
C CYS A 199 -6.56 -12.13 -7.32
N ARG A 200 -7.60 -12.69 -7.93
CA ARG A 200 -7.60 -13.16 -9.32
C ARG A 200 -8.66 -12.43 -10.12
N VAL A 201 -8.35 -12.18 -11.39
CA VAL A 201 -9.25 -11.52 -12.34
C VAL A 201 -10.26 -12.54 -12.88
N THR A 202 -11.52 -12.40 -12.47
CA THR A 202 -12.61 -13.30 -12.89
C THR A 202 -13.48 -12.73 -14.02
N GLY A 203 -13.41 -11.43 -14.24
CA GLY A 203 -14.16 -10.73 -15.28
C GLY A 203 -13.63 -9.32 -15.51
N LYS A 204 -14.32 -8.55 -16.36
CA LYS A 204 -14.00 -7.12 -16.53
C LYS A 204 -14.48 -6.38 -15.29
N ASN A 205 -13.57 -5.71 -14.58
CA ASN A 205 -13.85 -5.04 -13.31
C ASN A 205 -14.38 -5.99 -12.21
N GLU A 206 -14.01 -7.27 -12.27
CA GLU A 206 -14.45 -8.31 -11.31
C GLU A 206 -13.25 -9.11 -10.80
N TRP A 207 -13.14 -9.17 -9.47
CA TRP A 207 -12.00 -9.76 -8.76
C TRP A 207 -12.49 -10.71 -7.69
N THR A 208 -11.83 -11.86 -7.56
CA THR A 208 -12.04 -12.78 -6.43
C THR A 208 -10.84 -12.71 -5.51
N TYR A 209 -11.08 -12.31 -4.27
CA TYR A 209 -10.09 -12.37 -3.19
C TYR A 209 -10.30 -13.64 -2.36
N PRO A 210 -9.21 -14.27 -1.87
CA PRO A 210 -9.34 -15.26 -0.81
C PRO A 210 -9.81 -14.57 0.48
N TRP A 211 -10.24 -15.36 1.48
CA TRP A 211 -10.31 -14.83 2.83
C TRP A 211 -8.92 -14.40 3.25
N HIS A 212 -8.77 -13.15 3.69
CA HIS A 212 -7.49 -12.59 4.08
C HIS A 212 -7.65 -11.56 5.19
N ARG A 213 -6.53 -11.26 5.86
CA ARG A 213 -6.44 -10.16 6.82
C ARG A 213 -5.03 -9.60 6.84
N TYR A 214 -4.90 -8.39 7.37
CA TYR A 214 -3.65 -7.93 7.94
C TYR A 214 -3.58 -8.38 9.42
N TYR A 215 -2.42 -8.80 9.88
CA TYR A 215 -2.14 -9.02 11.30
C TYR A 215 -0.95 -8.13 11.71
N ALA A 216 -1.15 -7.26 12.70
CA ALA A 216 -0.09 -6.39 13.20
C ALA A 216 0.71 -7.13 14.27
N ASP A 217 1.96 -7.49 14.00
CA ASP A 217 2.85 -8.10 15.02
C ASP A 217 3.35 -7.01 16.00
N THR A 218 3.54 -5.78 15.51
CA THR A 218 3.89 -4.59 16.30
C THR A 218 3.01 -3.41 15.89
N ASP A 219 3.10 -2.29 16.61
CA ASP A 219 2.46 -1.03 16.21
C ASP A 219 2.81 -0.72 14.75
N SER A 220 1.81 -0.79 13.88
CA SER A 220 2.05 -0.87 12.44
C SER A 220 1.37 0.27 11.71
N VAL A 221 2.08 0.83 10.73
CA VAL A 221 1.50 1.67 9.68
C VAL A 221 1.77 1.00 8.36
N TRP A 222 0.74 0.82 7.54
CA TRP A 222 0.90 0.33 6.18
C TRP A 222 0.07 1.17 5.20
N LEU A 223 0.56 1.25 3.96
CA LEU A 223 -0.10 1.90 2.85
C LEU A 223 -0.96 0.88 2.12
N ALA A 224 -2.18 1.26 1.76
CA ALA A 224 -2.96 0.60 0.71
C ALA A 224 -2.83 1.39 -0.60
N VAL A 225 -2.56 0.66 -1.68
CA VAL A 225 -2.57 1.17 -3.06
C VAL A 225 -3.77 0.53 -3.76
N GLU A 226 -4.81 1.31 -4.01
CA GLU A 226 -6.09 0.82 -4.53
C GLU A 226 -6.33 1.29 -5.97
N LEU A 227 -6.62 0.37 -6.88
CA LEU A 227 -6.98 0.67 -8.27
C LEU A 227 -8.49 0.45 -8.46
N HIS A 228 -9.23 1.55 -8.53
CA HIS A 228 -10.69 1.58 -8.64
C HIS A 228 -11.12 1.65 -10.12
N PRO A 229 -11.95 0.72 -10.62
CA PRO A 229 -12.40 0.69 -12.02
C PRO A 229 -13.35 1.83 -12.42
#